data_AF-A0A318PMW3-F1
#
_entry.id   AF-A0A318PMW3-F1
#
_cell.length_a   1.000
_cell.length_b   1.000
_cell.length_c   1.000
_cell.angle_alpha   90.00
_cell.angle_beta   90.00
_cell.angle_gamma   90.00
#
_symmetry.space_group_name_H-M   'P 1'
#
loop_
_entity.id
_entity.type
_entity.pdbx_description
1 polymer ?
#
loop_
_entity_poly.entity_id
_entity_poly.type
_entity_poly.pdbx_seq_one_letter_code
_entity_poly.pdbx_strand_id
1 'polypeptide(L)' 'MARQQEIEPKAAALNMRLPAFLLDAVKARAKAKGIPYTRYVRMLLETDVTQAR' A
#
# COMPACT_ATOMS: atom_id res chain seq x y z
N MET A 1 -0.75 -4.27 -22.05
CA MET A 1 -2.06 -3.88 -21.47
C MET A 1 -1.90 -3.66 -19.96
N ALA A 2 -1.38 -2.51 -19.52
CA ALA A 2 -1.30 -2.18 -18.09
C ALA A 2 -2.45 -1.22 -17.77
N ARG A 3 -3.51 -1.73 -17.12
CA ARG A 3 -4.61 -0.89 -16.63
C ARG A 3 -4.09 -0.08 -15.45
N GLN A 4 -3.81 1.20 -15.67
CA GLN A 4 -3.66 2.16 -14.59
C GLN A 4 -5.06 2.38 -14.01
N GLN A 5 -5.45 1.59 -13.00
CA GLN A 5 -6.64 1.95 -12.23
C GLN A 5 -6.36 3.29 -11.57
N GLU A 6 -7.16 4.26 -11.99
CA GLU A 6 -7.21 5.63 -11.53
C GLU A 6 -7.32 5.62 -10.00
N ILE A 7 -6.22 5.98 -9.34
CA ILE A 7 -6.21 6.12 -7.89
C ILE A 7 -7.08 7.34 -7.63
N GLU A 8 -8.21 7.16 -6.93
CA GLU A 8 -9.04 8.28 -6.52
C GLU A 8 -8.18 9.44 -5.99
N PRO A 9 -8.53 10.69 -6.30
CA PRO A 9 -7.76 11.85 -5.86
C PRO A 9 -7.55 11.75 -4.34
N LYS A 10 -6.33 12.09 -3.88
CA LYS A 10 -5.91 11.95 -2.48
C LYS A 10 -6.83 12.74 -1.53
N ALA A 11 -7.93 12.13 -1.09
CA ALA A 11 -8.93 12.77 -0.24
C ALA A 11 -8.51 12.81 1.25
N ALA A 12 -7.65 11.88 1.67
CA ALA A 12 -7.12 11.81 3.03
C ALA A 12 -5.67 11.28 3.04
N ALA A 13 -4.89 11.69 4.04
CA ALA A 13 -3.51 11.27 4.24
C ALA A 13 -3.37 10.45 5.53
N LEU A 14 -2.69 9.31 5.44
CA LEU A 14 -2.28 8.52 6.60
C LEU A 14 -0.82 8.87 6.94
N ASN A 15 -0.62 9.60 8.04
CA ASN A 15 0.69 9.89 8.59
C ASN A 15 0.94 8.99 9.80
N MET A 16 1.94 8.11 9.73
CA MET A 16 2.23 7.16 10.79
C MET A 16 3.72 6.96 11.02
N ARG A 17 4.09 6.63 12.26
CA ARG A 17 5.44 6.22 12.63
C ARG A 17 5.54 4.71 12.60
N LEU A 18 6.66 4.20 12.08
CA LEU A 18 6.94 2.78 11.99
C LEU A 18 8.37 2.49 12.43
N PRO A 19 8.63 1.32 13.03
CA PRO A 19 9.99 0.80 13.11
C PRO A 19 10.62 0.68 11.72
N ALA A 20 11.91 1.01 11.61
CA ALA A 20 12.62 1.01 10.33
C ALA A 20 12.57 -0.36 9.62
N PHE A 21 12.79 -1.44 10.37
CA PHE A 21 12.76 -2.80 9.83
C PHE A 21 11.42 -3.16 9.18
N LEU A 22 10.31 -2.62 9.70
CA LEU A 22 8.99 -2.89 9.18
C LEU A 22 8.77 -2.16 7.86
N LEU A 23 9.21 -0.89 7.78
CA LEU A 23 9.14 -0.13 6.54
C LEU A 23 9.97 -0.80 5.44
N ASP A 24 11.15 -1.32 5.77
CA ASP A 24 12.01 -2.02 4.81
C ASP A 24 11.38 -3.34 4.33
N ALA A 25 10.77 -4.11 5.23
CA ALA A 25 10.04 -5.31 4.85
C ALA A 25 8.87 -5.02 3.90
N VAL A 26 8.11 -3.93 4.15
CA VAL A 26 7.02 -3.48 3.27
C VAL A 26 7.55 -3.10 1.89
N LYS A 27 8.66 -2.34 1.82
CA LYS A 27 9.30 -1.96 0.55
C LYS A 27 9.79 -3.19 -0.23
N ALA A 28 10.40 -4.16 0.44
CA ALA A 28 10.88 -5.39 -0.19
C ALA A 28 9.72 -6.19 -0.80
N ARG A 29 8.60 -6.33 -0.08
CA ARG A 29 7.40 -7.02 -0.59
C ARG A 29 6.76 -6.29 -1.77
N ALA A 30 6.72 -4.96 -1.72
CA ALA A 30 6.21 -4.15 -2.83
C ALA A 30 7.09 -4.30 -4.08
N LYS A 31 8.41 -4.28 -3.92
CA LYS A 31 9.39 -4.52 -5.00
C LYS A 31 9.20 -5.90 -5.64
N ALA A 32 9.02 -6.95 -4.84
CA ALA A 32 8.76 -8.31 -5.33
C ALA A 32 7.46 -8.41 -6.14
N LYS A 33 6.48 -7.52 -5.88
CA LYS A 33 5.22 -7.41 -6.63
C LYS A 33 5.28 -6.42 -7.80
N GLY A 34 6.40 -5.73 -8.00
CA GLY A 34 6.55 -4.73 -9.08
C GLY A 34 5.69 -3.47 -8.90
N ILE A 35 5.27 -3.14 -7.68
CA ILE A 35 4.41 -1.98 -7.40
C ILE A 35 5.07 -1.01 -6.41
N PRO A 36 4.74 0.29 -6.45
CA PRO A 36 5.19 1.24 -5.43
C PRO A 36 4.74 0.82 -4.02
N TYR A 37 5.60 1.01 -3.02
CA TYR A 37 5.28 0.59 -1.64
C TYR A 37 4.06 1.31 -1.06
N THR A 38 3.79 2.55 -1.46
CA THR A 38 2.58 3.29 -1.05
C THR A 38 1.30 2.65 -1.59
N ARG A 39 1.32 2.16 -2.84
CA ARG A 39 0.22 1.37 -3.42
C ARG A 39 0.07 0.03 -2.70
N TYR A 40 1.19 -0.61 -2.34
CA TYR A 40 1.16 -1.84 -1.57
C TYR A 40 0.53 -1.67 -0.18
N VAL A 41 0.88 -0.60 0.55
CA VAL A 41 0.27 -0.26 1.84
C VAL A 41 -1.24 -0.05 1.70
N ARG A 42 -1.67 0.72 0.70
CA ARG A 42 -3.11 0.91 0.42
C ARG A 42 -3.82 -0.43 0.18
N MET A 43 -3.26 -1.28 -0.67
CA MET A 43 -3.84 -2.59 -0.98
C MET A 43 -3.95 -3.49 0.27
N LEU A 44 -2.96 -3.45 1.17
CA LEU A 44 -3.03 -4.17 2.45
C LEU A 44 -4.17 -3.66 3.32
N LEU A 45 -4.30 -2.33 3.45
CA LEU A 45 -5.38 -1.71 4.23
C LEU A 45 -6.76 -2.03 3.64
N GLU A 46 -6.92 -1.92 2.31
CA GLU A 46 -8.16 -2.27 1.62
C GLU A 46 -8.50 -3.74 1.84
N THR A 47 -7.53 -4.65 1.70
CA THR A 47 -7.74 -6.08 1.91
C THR A 47 -8.16 -6.37 3.36
N ASP A 48 -7.43 -5.84 4.34
CA ASP A 48 -7.70 -6.09 5.76
C ASP A 48 -9.07 -5.55 6.19
N VAL A 49 -9.37 -4.29 5.86
CA VAL A 49 -10.63 -3.63 6.25
C VAL A 49 -11.85 -4.22 5.52
N THR A 50 -11.70 -4.68 4.28
CA THR A 50 -12.81 -5.29 3.53
C THR A 50 -13.05 -6.75 3.87
N GLN A 51 -12.02 -7.49 4.28
CA GLN A 51 -12.15 -8.90 4.71
C GLN A 51 -12.69 -9.01 6.14
N ALA A 52 -12.55 -7.97 6.97
CA ALA A 52 -13.08 -7.93 8.34
C ALA A 52 -14.62 -7.67 8.41
N ARG A 53 -15.36 -7.88 7.32
CA ARG A 53 -16.82 -7.72 7.23
C ARG A 53 -17.55 -9.04 7.06
#